data_AF-A0A3N5GJM2-F1
#
_entry.id   AF-A0A3N5GJM2-F1
#
_cell.length_a   1.000
_cell.length_b   1.000
_cell.length_c   1.000
_cell.angle_alpha   90.00
_cell.angle_beta   90.00
_cell.angle_gamma   90.00
#
_symmetry.space_group_name_H-M   'P 1'
#
loop_
_entity.id
_entity.type
_entity.pdbx_description
1 polymer ?
#
loop_
_entity_poly.entity_id
_entity_poly.type
_entity_poly.pdbx_seq_one_letter_code
_entity_poly.pdbx_strand_id
1 'polypeptide(L)'
;RLAELLADHRLLSVVSAEGDLIGMVGGRHAKNGRPALDVWLKGHTGEDHIVDRKTSRGCVVRNPALSIALAVQPGVLGEMVELRRRGFPQRFFYSLPSSNIGRRKIDPGPMLEYLQADWEHVLDRMVRIRTPEADEETPSIGFDPTAVGVLNRFAEAIEPQMGPGGDLEHIADWTGKLVGGVARVACLLHLADYGAAGIDAPIAEETVERACTIGRYFIQHAIAAFDEMRADPTLVLARRMLAAIQRRSAQVVSERDLMQWLKGGRTEREERAKALILLVDYGWLHPVRSAPKSGPGRKPGPRYAVAPQALGRRPQDPRNLDPASSNTTWNHSQNPRIGRFEGSEDENGGTGGTTGPSEGGGGLS
;
A
#
# COMPACT_ATOMS: atom_id res chain seq x y z
N ARG A 1 -2.60 -29.06 12.69
CA ARG A 1 -3.96 -28.54 12.49
C ARG A 1 -4.16 -27.88 11.13
N LEU A 2 -3.58 -26.72 10.77
CA LEU A 2 -3.82 -26.16 9.42
C LEU A 2 -3.45 -27.14 8.29
N ALA A 3 -2.26 -27.75 8.36
CA ALA A 3 -1.84 -28.76 7.38
C ALA A 3 -2.71 -30.03 7.38
N GLU A 4 -3.42 -30.33 8.46
CA GLU A 4 -4.37 -31.46 8.50
C GLU A 4 -5.68 -31.04 7.82
N LEU A 5 -6.20 -29.85 8.12
CA LEU A 5 -7.39 -29.30 7.46
C LEU A 5 -7.17 -29.13 5.95
N LEU A 6 -5.98 -28.70 5.52
CA LEU A 6 -5.65 -28.63 4.10
C LEU A 6 -5.44 -30.03 3.49
N ALA A 7 -5.02 -31.04 4.25
CA ALA A 7 -4.99 -32.41 3.74
C ALA A 7 -6.40 -32.94 3.49
N ASP A 8 -7.35 -32.60 4.38
CA ASP A 8 -8.73 -33.07 4.29
C ASP A 8 -9.56 -32.30 3.25
N HIS A 9 -9.32 -30.99 3.10
CA HIS A 9 -10.16 -30.11 2.27
C HIS A 9 -9.47 -29.51 1.05
N ARG A 10 -8.12 -29.50 1.01
CA ARG A 10 -7.26 -28.87 -0.02
C ARG A 10 -7.38 -27.35 -0.16
N LEU A 11 -8.60 -26.84 -0.17
CA LEU A 11 -8.97 -25.45 -0.39
C LEU A 11 -9.57 -24.89 0.87
N LEU A 12 -8.96 -23.84 1.41
CA LEU A 12 -9.47 -23.15 2.57
C LEU A 12 -9.48 -21.64 2.33
N SER A 13 -10.48 -20.98 2.91
CA SER A 13 -10.55 -19.52 2.96
C SER A 13 -10.61 -19.06 4.41
N VAL A 14 -9.85 -18.01 4.71
CA VAL A 14 -9.87 -17.32 6.01
C VAL A 14 -10.28 -15.88 5.75
N VAL A 15 -11.49 -15.52 6.18
CA VAL A 15 -12.01 -14.15 6.11
C VAL A 15 -12.25 -13.65 7.52
N SER A 16 -11.52 -12.61 7.93
CA SER A 16 -11.55 -12.12 9.32
C SER A 16 -11.41 -10.61 9.42
N ALA A 17 -12.08 -10.02 10.41
CA ALA A 17 -11.90 -8.63 10.82
C ALA A 17 -10.82 -8.46 11.92
N GLU A 18 -10.14 -9.54 12.29
CA GLU A 18 -9.18 -9.57 13.40
C GLU A 18 -7.78 -10.03 12.94
N GLY A 19 -6.77 -9.49 13.62
CA GLY A 19 -5.34 -9.72 13.30
C GLY A 19 -4.74 -10.99 13.90
N ASP A 20 -5.51 -11.78 14.64
CA ASP A 20 -5.01 -12.94 15.38
C ASP A 20 -4.30 -13.97 14.50
N LEU A 21 -4.69 -14.06 13.23
CA LEU A 21 -4.03 -14.88 12.22
C LEU A 21 -2.54 -14.56 12.11
N ILE A 22 -2.16 -13.28 12.12
CA ILE A 22 -0.77 -12.83 11.98
C ILE A 22 0.04 -13.31 13.18
N GLY A 23 -0.52 -13.22 14.38
CA GLY A 23 0.09 -13.77 15.60
C GLY A 23 0.26 -15.30 15.55
N MET A 24 -0.74 -16.03 15.04
CA MET A 24 -0.66 -17.47 14.85
C MET A 24 0.44 -17.86 13.85
N VAL A 25 0.51 -17.15 12.73
CA VAL A 25 1.54 -17.29 11.70
C VAL A 25 2.93 -16.98 12.26
N GLY A 26 3.03 -15.99 13.16
CA GLY A 26 4.23 -15.61 13.91
C GLY A 26 4.68 -16.62 14.97
N GLY A 27 3.93 -17.70 15.19
CA GLY A 27 4.34 -18.78 16.09
C GLY A 27 3.93 -18.59 17.55
N ARG A 28 2.97 -17.70 17.84
CA ARG A 28 2.39 -17.48 19.19
C ARG A 28 1.93 -18.77 19.89
N HIS A 29 1.70 -19.85 19.13
CA HIS A 29 1.29 -21.17 19.64
C HIS A 29 2.24 -22.32 19.20
N ALA A 30 3.43 -22.04 18.67
CA ALA A 30 4.35 -23.07 18.22
C ALA A 30 5.12 -23.68 19.41
N LYS A 31 4.92 -24.99 19.68
CA LYS A 31 5.58 -25.72 20.79
C LYS A 31 7.11 -25.62 20.80
N ASN A 32 7.74 -25.38 19.65
CA ASN A 32 9.20 -25.30 19.49
C ASN A 32 9.68 -23.92 19.03
N GLY A 33 8.83 -22.87 19.12
CA GLY A 33 9.17 -21.50 18.73
C GLY A 33 9.41 -21.26 17.23
N ARG A 34 9.46 -22.31 16.39
CA ARG A 34 9.59 -22.18 14.93
C ARG A 34 8.20 -22.04 14.30
N PRO A 35 7.87 -20.91 13.67
CA PRO A 35 6.58 -20.74 13.03
C PRO A 35 6.50 -21.62 11.80
N ALA A 36 5.42 -22.41 11.69
CA ALA A 36 5.09 -23.26 10.55
C ALA A 36 4.62 -22.40 9.37
N LEU A 37 5.48 -21.51 8.90
CA LEU A 37 5.17 -20.56 7.83
C LEU A 37 5.04 -21.26 6.48
N ASP A 38 5.76 -22.37 6.29
CA ASP A 38 5.84 -23.11 5.03
C ASP A 38 4.45 -23.45 4.46
N VAL A 39 3.53 -23.96 5.29
CA VAL A 39 2.17 -24.29 4.86
C VAL A 39 1.40 -23.07 4.34
N TRP A 40 1.63 -21.88 4.93
CA TRP A 40 0.99 -20.64 4.50
C TRP A 40 1.55 -20.15 3.17
N LEU A 41 2.88 -20.21 3.01
CA LEU A 41 3.54 -19.78 1.77
C LEU A 41 3.18 -20.69 0.60
N LYS A 42 3.12 -22.01 0.87
CA LYS A 42 2.75 -23.03 -0.11
C LYS A 42 1.27 -23.01 -0.47
N GLY A 43 0.39 -22.72 0.48
CA GLY A 43 -1.04 -22.48 0.18
C GLY A 43 -1.28 -21.30 -0.76
N HIS A 44 -0.35 -20.35 -0.87
CA HIS A 44 -0.42 -19.28 -1.87
C HIS A 44 0.13 -19.72 -3.24
N THR A 45 1.13 -20.61 -3.29
CA THR A 45 1.76 -21.04 -4.55
C THR A 45 1.16 -22.30 -5.16
N GLY A 46 0.41 -23.10 -4.39
CA GLY A 46 -0.06 -24.42 -4.82
C GLY A 46 1.02 -25.51 -4.73
N GLU A 47 2.15 -25.24 -4.09
CA GLU A 47 3.22 -26.24 -3.93
C GLU A 47 2.87 -27.29 -2.88
N ASP A 48 3.23 -28.54 -3.16
CA ASP A 48 3.01 -29.64 -2.22
C ASP A 48 3.68 -29.39 -0.86
N HIS A 49 2.93 -29.65 0.20
CA HIS A 49 3.41 -29.53 1.57
C HIS A 49 3.40 -30.89 2.26
N ILE A 50 4.60 -31.40 2.55
CA ILE A 50 4.80 -32.68 3.24
C ILE A 50 5.18 -32.39 4.69
N VAL A 51 4.38 -32.92 5.62
CA VAL A 51 4.66 -32.86 7.05
C VAL A 51 5.08 -34.24 7.51
N ASP A 52 6.39 -34.45 7.64
CA ASP A 52 6.92 -35.65 8.26
C ASP A 52 6.95 -35.49 9.80
N ARG A 53 6.44 -36.48 10.53
CA ARG A 53 6.37 -36.47 12.00
C ARG A 53 6.90 -37.79 12.54
N LYS A 54 7.90 -37.71 13.43
CA LYS A 54 8.51 -38.89 14.07
C LYS A 54 7.53 -39.74 14.90
N THR A 55 6.45 -39.15 15.40
CA THR A 55 5.58 -39.77 16.43
C THR A 55 4.10 -39.89 16.03
N SER A 56 3.72 -39.44 14.83
CA SER A 56 2.34 -39.53 14.33
C SER A 56 2.34 -39.74 12.82
N ARG A 57 1.22 -40.18 12.25
CA ARG A 57 1.07 -40.26 10.78
C ARG A 57 1.37 -38.88 10.17
N GLY A 58 2.39 -38.80 9.32
CA GLY A 58 2.66 -37.60 8.53
C GLY A 58 1.47 -37.30 7.61
N CYS A 59 1.40 -36.07 7.09
CA CYS A 59 0.39 -35.71 6.09
C CYS A 59 1.07 -35.12 4.85
N VAL A 60 0.54 -35.48 3.68
CA VAL A 60 0.90 -34.88 2.40
C VAL A 60 -0.29 -34.03 1.98
N VAL A 61 -0.05 -32.74 1.79
CA VAL A 61 -1.04 -31.80 1.27
C VAL A 61 -0.66 -31.53 -0.18
N ARG A 62 -1.42 -32.11 -1.12
CA ARG A 62 -1.20 -31.90 -2.55
C ARG A 62 -1.93 -30.65 -3.02
N ASN A 63 -1.24 -29.82 -3.81
CA ASN A 63 -1.80 -28.61 -4.42
C ASN A 63 -2.73 -27.80 -3.46
N PRO A 64 -2.20 -27.36 -2.29
CA PRO A 64 -2.99 -26.57 -1.35
C PRO A 64 -3.33 -25.20 -1.92
N ALA A 65 -4.57 -24.75 -1.74
CA ALA A 65 -4.93 -23.35 -1.98
C ALA A 65 -5.49 -22.72 -0.71
N LEU A 66 -4.91 -21.59 -0.32
CA LEU A 66 -5.31 -20.82 0.85
C LEU A 66 -5.60 -19.38 0.44
N SER A 67 -6.88 -19.01 0.53
CA SER A 67 -7.32 -17.62 0.35
C SER A 67 -7.42 -16.94 1.71
N ILE A 68 -6.87 -15.73 1.82
CA ILE A 68 -6.88 -14.98 3.08
C ILE A 68 -7.33 -13.55 2.80
N ALA A 69 -8.39 -13.12 3.48
CA ALA A 69 -8.87 -11.75 3.47
C ALA A 69 -8.95 -11.24 4.92
N LEU A 70 -8.15 -10.22 5.23
CA LEU A 70 -8.06 -9.63 6.56
C LEU A 70 -8.45 -8.16 6.53
N ALA A 71 -9.45 -7.79 7.30
CA ALA A 71 -9.86 -6.40 7.54
C ALA A 71 -9.37 -5.96 8.92
N VAL A 72 -8.08 -5.67 9.03
CA VAL A 72 -7.40 -5.39 10.31
C VAL A 72 -7.09 -3.90 10.49
N GLN A 73 -6.87 -3.50 11.74
CA GLN A 73 -6.39 -2.15 12.05
C GLN A 73 -4.95 -1.96 11.54
N PRO A 74 -4.57 -0.74 11.09
CA PRO A 74 -3.21 -0.49 10.58
C PRO A 74 -2.09 -0.88 11.54
N GLY A 75 -2.30 -0.70 12.85
CA GLY A 75 -1.30 -1.05 13.87
C GLY A 75 -0.92 -2.53 13.93
N VAL A 76 -1.76 -3.43 13.38
CA VAL A 76 -1.44 -4.86 13.27
C VAL A 76 -0.31 -5.12 12.26
N LEU A 77 -0.10 -4.22 11.30
CA LEU A 77 0.95 -4.37 10.29
C LEU A 77 2.35 -4.43 10.94
N GLY A 78 2.56 -3.78 12.09
CA GLY A 78 3.81 -3.89 12.85
C GLY A 78 4.17 -5.32 13.26
N GLU A 79 3.17 -6.19 13.48
CA GLU A 79 3.42 -7.62 13.79
C GLU A 79 3.97 -8.40 12.58
N MET A 80 3.79 -7.87 11.36
CA MET A 80 4.24 -8.51 10.13
C MET A 80 5.73 -8.26 9.81
N VAL A 81 6.41 -7.37 10.54
CA VAL A 81 7.81 -6.99 10.30
C VAL A 81 8.75 -8.21 10.35
N GLU A 82 8.63 -9.02 11.39
CA GLU A 82 9.45 -10.24 11.55
C GLU A 82 9.12 -11.29 10.47
N LEU A 83 7.88 -11.28 9.98
CA LEU A 83 7.41 -12.17 8.91
C LEU A 83 7.89 -11.74 7.52
N ARG A 84 8.24 -10.45 7.33
CA ARG A 84 8.76 -9.91 6.07
C ARG A 84 10.01 -10.62 5.60
N ARG A 85 10.95 -10.89 6.51
CA ARG A 85 12.19 -11.63 6.19
C ARG A 85 11.93 -13.04 5.67
N ARG A 86 10.73 -13.57 5.90
CA ARG A 86 10.33 -14.92 5.50
C ARG A 86 9.29 -14.93 4.37
N GLY A 87 9.04 -13.79 3.74
CA GLY A 87 8.23 -13.71 2.53
C GLY A 87 6.71 -13.61 2.74
N PHE A 88 6.21 -13.59 3.97
CA PHE A 88 4.75 -13.64 4.19
C PHE A 88 4.02 -12.37 3.74
N PRO A 89 4.41 -11.14 4.16
CA PRO A 89 3.84 -9.89 3.64
C PRO A 89 3.80 -9.77 2.12
N GLN A 90 4.81 -10.31 1.44
CA GLN A 90 4.98 -10.24 0.00
C GLN A 90 3.92 -11.03 -0.80
N ARG A 91 3.04 -11.77 -0.12
CA ARG A 91 1.95 -12.57 -0.72
C ARG A 91 0.57 -11.94 -0.59
N PHE A 92 0.48 -10.77 0.03
CA PHE A 92 -0.77 -10.04 0.21
C PHE A 92 -0.88 -8.85 -0.75
N PHE A 93 -2.10 -8.58 -1.20
CA PHE A 93 -2.46 -7.26 -1.67
C PHE A 93 -2.86 -6.39 -0.49
N TYR A 94 -2.41 -5.13 -0.49
CA TYR A 94 -2.68 -4.18 0.57
C TYR A 94 -3.73 -3.18 0.13
N SER A 95 -4.70 -2.89 1.01
CA SER A 95 -5.64 -1.80 0.85
C SER A 95 -5.69 -1.03 2.15
N LEU A 96 -5.05 0.14 2.15
CA LEU A 96 -4.97 1.06 3.29
C LEU A 96 -5.62 2.41 2.91
N PRO A 97 -6.94 2.46 2.71
CA PRO A 97 -7.63 3.68 2.32
C PRO A 97 -7.60 4.73 3.43
N SER A 98 -7.81 5.99 3.05
CA SER A 98 -7.97 7.08 4.02
C SER A 98 -9.09 6.78 5.01
N SER A 99 -8.81 7.02 6.30
CA SER A 99 -9.83 6.82 7.33
C SER A 99 -11.04 7.71 7.10
N ASN A 100 -12.23 7.10 7.15
CA ASN A 100 -13.51 7.80 7.13
C ASN A 100 -14.02 8.13 8.55
N ILE A 101 -13.26 7.82 9.60
CA ILE A 101 -13.64 8.17 10.98
C ILE A 101 -13.85 9.68 11.07
N GLY A 102 -15.00 10.10 11.59
CA GLY A 102 -15.42 11.51 11.65
C GLY A 102 -16.06 12.05 10.36
N ARG A 103 -16.05 11.29 9.25
CA ARG A 103 -16.65 11.66 7.96
C ARG A 103 -17.58 10.59 7.36
N ARG A 104 -17.73 9.44 8.03
CA ARG A 104 -18.53 8.31 7.55
C ARG A 104 -20.01 8.68 7.50
N LYS A 105 -20.68 8.27 6.42
CA LYS A 105 -22.15 8.28 6.35
C LYS A 105 -22.66 7.20 7.31
N ILE A 106 -23.39 7.62 8.34
CA ILE A 106 -23.85 6.72 9.42
C ILE A 106 -24.94 5.77 8.93
N ASP A 107 -25.84 6.30 8.11
CA ASP A 107 -26.95 5.55 7.53
C ASP A 107 -26.88 5.70 6.00
N PRO A 108 -26.07 4.89 5.30
CA PRO A 108 -26.07 4.87 3.85
C PRO A 108 -27.41 4.31 3.36
N GLY A 109 -27.92 4.87 2.25
CA GLY A 109 -29.10 4.29 1.60
C GLY A 109 -28.79 2.89 1.06
N PRO A 110 -29.83 2.10 0.73
CA PRO A 110 -29.65 0.78 0.16
C PRO A 110 -28.85 0.83 -1.14
N MET A 111 -28.21 -0.29 -1.47
CA MET A 111 -27.57 -0.47 -2.78
C MET A 111 -28.63 -0.35 -3.89
N LEU A 112 -28.26 0.25 -5.02
CA LEU A 112 -29.14 0.35 -6.18
C LEU A 112 -29.45 -1.06 -6.69
N GLU A 113 -30.72 -1.33 -7.02
CA GLU A 113 -31.19 -2.68 -7.38
C GLU A 113 -30.42 -3.29 -8.56
N TYR A 114 -30.08 -2.49 -9.57
CA TYR A 114 -29.29 -2.99 -10.71
C TYR A 114 -27.87 -3.42 -10.30
N LEU A 115 -27.22 -2.70 -9.37
CA LEU A 115 -25.91 -3.09 -8.85
C LEU A 115 -25.99 -4.38 -8.03
N GLN A 116 -27.10 -4.57 -7.31
CA GLN A 116 -27.35 -5.81 -6.59
C GLN A 116 -27.51 -6.98 -7.56
N ALA A 117 -28.32 -6.81 -8.61
CA ALA A 117 -28.52 -7.83 -9.63
C ALA A 117 -27.21 -8.17 -10.37
N ASP A 118 -26.41 -7.17 -10.73
CA ASP A 118 -25.10 -7.36 -11.36
C ASP A 118 -24.16 -8.17 -10.45
N TRP A 119 -24.13 -7.84 -9.15
CA TRP A 119 -23.34 -8.56 -8.16
C TRP A 119 -23.80 -10.02 -7.99
N GLU A 120 -25.10 -10.25 -7.87
CA GLU A 120 -25.69 -11.59 -7.77
C GLU A 120 -25.39 -12.43 -9.02
N HIS A 121 -25.42 -11.81 -10.20
CA HIS A 121 -25.07 -12.48 -11.45
C HIS A 121 -23.60 -12.94 -11.49
N VAL A 122 -22.68 -12.09 -11.05
CA VAL A 122 -21.25 -12.46 -10.93
C VAL A 122 -21.09 -13.64 -9.95
N LEU A 123 -21.75 -13.59 -8.80
CA LEU A 123 -21.69 -14.68 -7.83
C LEU A 123 -22.23 -16.01 -8.39
N ASP A 124 -23.38 -15.99 -9.06
CA ASP A 124 -23.96 -17.20 -9.67
C ASP A 124 -23.02 -17.81 -10.72
N ARG A 125 -22.40 -16.97 -11.56
CA ARG A 125 -21.39 -17.44 -12.54
C ARG A 125 -20.19 -18.07 -11.85
N MET A 126 -19.64 -17.43 -10.83
CA MET A 126 -18.43 -17.90 -10.15
C MET A 126 -18.66 -19.18 -9.35
N VAL A 127 -19.80 -19.32 -8.65
CA VAL A 127 -20.10 -20.51 -7.84
C VAL A 127 -20.30 -21.77 -8.71
N ARG A 128 -20.67 -21.60 -9.97
CA ARG A 128 -20.84 -22.71 -10.94
C ARG A 128 -19.52 -23.19 -11.55
N ILE A 129 -18.41 -22.49 -11.32
CA ILE A 129 -17.09 -22.93 -11.78
C ILE A 129 -16.71 -24.19 -11.01
N ARG A 130 -16.49 -25.29 -11.72
CA ARG A 130 -16.07 -26.55 -11.11
C ARG A 130 -14.67 -26.41 -10.53
N THR A 131 -14.54 -26.79 -9.28
CA THR A 131 -13.25 -26.97 -8.62
C THR A 131 -12.67 -28.35 -8.98
N PRO A 132 -11.43 -28.45 -9.48
CA PRO A 132 -10.77 -29.73 -9.72
C PRO A 132 -10.56 -30.51 -8.41
N GLU A 133 -10.56 -31.84 -8.47
CA GLU A 133 -10.15 -32.69 -7.34
C GLU A 133 -8.62 -32.64 -7.12
N ALA A 134 -8.13 -33.21 -6.02
CA ALA A 134 -6.73 -33.10 -5.62
C ALA A 134 -5.74 -33.79 -6.57
N ASP A 135 -6.20 -34.82 -7.29
CA ASP A 135 -5.45 -35.61 -8.26
C ASP A 135 -5.71 -35.18 -9.71
N GLU A 136 -6.62 -34.21 -9.92
CA GLU A 136 -6.88 -33.64 -11.23
C GLU A 136 -5.92 -32.48 -11.53
N GLU A 137 -5.58 -32.35 -12.81
CA GLU A 137 -4.81 -31.22 -13.30
C GLU A 137 -5.63 -29.93 -13.15
N THR A 138 -5.01 -28.89 -12.59
CA THR A 138 -5.66 -27.59 -12.46
C THR A 138 -5.70 -26.91 -13.84
N PRO A 139 -6.88 -26.50 -14.34
CA PRO A 139 -6.96 -25.82 -15.63
C PRO A 139 -6.08 -24.57 -15.66
N SER A 140 -5.30 -24.44 -16.73
CA SER A 140 -4.48 -23.27 -17.00
C SER A 140 -5.18 -22.40 -18.04
N ILE A 141 -5.43 -21.14 -17.69
CA ILE A 141 -6.04 -20.17 -18.60
C ILE A 141 -4.92 -19.31 -19.19
N GLY A 142 -4.73 -19.41 -20.50
CA GLY A 142 -3.72 -18.65 -21.23
C GLY A 142 -4.12 -17.20 -21.46
N PHE A 143 -3.12 -16.35 -21.69
CA PHE A 143 -3.31 -15.01 -22.25
C PHE A 143 -3.34 -15.10 -23.78
N ASP A 144 -4.11 -14.22 -24.42
CA ASP A 144 -3.87 -13.96 -25.84
C ASP A 144 -2.52 -13.21 -26.03
N PRO A 145 -1.91 -13.24 -27.23
CA PRO A 145 -0.60 -12.63 -27.45
C PRO A 145 -0.56 -11.12 -27.14
N THR A 146 -1.67 -10.41 -27.37
CA THR A 146 -1.82 -8.98 -27.09
C THR A 146 -1.87 -8.69 -25.59
N ALA A 147 -2.57 -9.50 -24.79
CA ALA A 147 -2.55 -9.41 -23.32
C ALA A 147 -1.17 -9.65 -22.73
N VAL A 148 -0.39 -10.60 -23.29
CA VAL A 148 1.01 -10.80 -22.87
C VAL A 148 1.81 -9.50 -23.07
N GLY A 149 1.58 -8.80 -24.18
CA GLY A 149 2.17 -7.49 -24.45
C GLY A 149 1.85 -6.45 -23.37
N VAL A 150 0.60 -6.37 -22.91
CA VAL A 150 0.21 -5.46 -21.81
C VAL A 150 0.92 -5.80 -20.51
N LEU A 151 0.95 -7.09 -20.14
CA LEU A 151 1.58 -7.53 -18.89
C LEU A 151 3.09 -7.27 -18.90
N ASN A 152 3.75 -7.48 -20.04
CA ASN A 152 5.17 -7.17 -20.21
C ASN A 152 5.44 -5.66 -20.10
N ARG A 153 4.66 -4.81 -20.78
CA ARG A 153 4.77 -3.34 -20.64
C ARG A 153 4.58 -2.89 -19.18
N PHE A 154 3.66 -3.52 -18.46
CA PHE A 154 3.46 -3.26 -17.04
C PHE A 154 4.69 -3.65 -16.20
N ALA A 155 5.30 -4.81 -16.46
CA ALA A 155 6.52 -5.25 -15.80
C ALA A 155 7.72 -4.32 -16.10
N GLU A 156 7.92 -3.97 -17.38
CA GLU A 156 8.99 -3.07 -17.85
C GLU A 156 8.89 -1.68 -17.21
N ALA A 157 7.68 -1.18 -16.98
CA ALA A 157 7.47 0.12 -16.33
C ALA A 157 7.82 0.10 -14.82
N ILE A 158 7.71 -1.05 -14.16
CA ILE A 158 7.90 -1.20 -12.72
C ILE A 158 9.34 -1.56 -12.36
N GLU A 159 10.00 -2.40 -13.17
CA GLU A 159 11.36 -2.89 -12.94
C GLU A 159 12.37 -1.80 -12.53
N PRO A 160 12.53 -0.67 -13.25
CA PRO A 160 13.51 0.34 -12.87
C PRO A 160 13.21 1.02 -11.53
N GLN A 161 11.94 1.04 -11.09
CA GLN A 161 11.55 1.65 -9.81
C GLN A 161 11.99 0.82 -8.60
N MET A 162 12.30 -0.47 -8.78
CA MET A 162 12.77 -1.36 -7.71
C MET A 162 14.30 -1.28 -7.51
N GLY A 163 15.02 -0.69 -8.46
CA GLY A 163 16.48 -0.55 -8.40
C GLY A 163 16.95 0.51 -7.40
N PRO A 164 18.27 0.63 -7.18
CA PRO A 164 18.84 1.63 -6.27
C PRO A 164 18.41 3.06 -6.62
N GLY A 165 17.86 3.78 -5.64
CA GLY A 165 17.33 5.13 -5.80
C GLY A 165 15.95 5.22 -6.45
N GLY A 166 15.30 4.09 -6.75
CA GLY A 166 13.96 4.03 -7.30
C GLY A 166 12.86 4.16 -6.23
N ASP A 167 11.70 4.65 -6.64
CA ASP A 167 10.57 4.92 -5.74
C ASP A 167 10.06 3.68 -4.98
N LEU A 168 10.26 2.48 -5.55
CA LEU A 168 9.80 1.21 -5.00
C LEU A 168 10.93 0.37 -4.38
N GLU A 169 12.17 0.88 -4.31
CA GLU A 169 13.33 0.15 -3.77
C GLU A 169 13.04 -0.45 -2.38
N HIS A 170 12.42 0.34 -1.51
CA HIS A 170 12.14 -0.03 -0.13
C HIS A 170 11.05 -1.11 0.03
N ILE A 171 10.32 -1.44 -1.03
CA ILE A 171 9.32 -2.51 -1.13
C ILE A 171 9.57 -3.45 -2.32
N ALA A 172 10.78 -3.48 -2.87
CA ALA A 172 11.13 -4.27 -4.04
C ALA A 172 10.82 -5.77 -3.87
N ASP A 173 10.93 -6.29 -2.64
CA ASP A 173 10.59 -7.66 -2.29
C ASP A 173 9.09 -7.99 -2.48
N TRP A 174 8.21 -7.02 -2.26
CA TRP A 174 6.78 -7.12 -2.55
C TRP A 174 6.49 -6.82 -4.02
N THR A 175 7.06 -5.74 -4.57
CA THR A 175 6.82 -5.30 -5.95
C THR A 175 7.27 -6.37 -6.96
N GLY A 176 8.36 -7.09 -6.68
CA GLY A 176 8.81 -8.21 -7.50
C GLY A 176 7.85 -9.40 -7.56
N LYS A 177 6.80 -9.43 -6.73
CA LYS A 177 5.69 -10.41 -6.78
C LYS A 177 4.43 -9.86 -7.45
N LEU A 178 4.39 -8.56 -7.74
CA LEU A 178 3.20 -7.88 -8.22
C LEU A 178 2.77 -8.35 -9.61
N VAL A 179 3.70 -8.56 -10.55
CA VAL A 179 3.37 -8.97 -11.93
C VAL A 179 2.59 -10.30 -11.93
N GLY A 180 3.08 -11.30 -11.20
CA GLY A 180 2.36 -12.57 -11.02
C GLY A 180 1.04 -12.39 -10.26
N GLY A 181 0.98 -11.45 -9.32
CA GLY A 181 -0.27 -11.06 -8.66
C GLY A 181 -1.30 -10.47 -9.63
N VAL A 182 -0.88 -9.56 -10.52
CA VAL A 182 -1.73 -8.94 -11.54
C VAL A 182 -2.24 -9.97 -12.53
N ALA A 183 -1.40 -10.95 -12.92
CA ALA A 183 -1.85 -12.07 -13.74
C ALA A 183 -2.99 -12.88 -13.06
N ARG A 184 -2.90 -13.12 -11.74
CA ARG A 184 -3.98 -13.76 -10.98
C ARG A 184 -5.24 -12.89 -10.92
N VAL A 185 -5.10 -11.57 -10.74
CA VAL A 185 -6.23 -10.63 -10.78
C VAL A 185 -6.91 -10.65 -12.16
N ALA A 186 -6.14 -10.68 -13.24
CA ALA A 186 -6.69 -10.79 -14.59
C ALA A 186 -7.49 -12.08 -14.78
N CYS A 187 -6.98 -13.21 -14.29
CA CYS A 187 -7.71 -14.48 -14.29
C CYS A 187 -9.02 -14.41 -13.47
N LEU A 188 -9.00 -13.78 -12.29
CA LEU A 188 -10.22 -13.59 -11.48
C LEU A 188 -11.25 -12.69 -12.18
N LEU A 189 -10.82 -11.61 -12.82
CA LEU A 189 -11.71 -10.74 -13.59
C LEU A 189 -12.31 -11.48 -14.79
N HIS A 190 -11.49 -12.25 -15.51
CA HIS A 190 -11.93 -13.09 -16.62
C HIS A 190 -13.00 -14.10 -16.19
N LEU A 191 -12.75 -14.82 -15.10
CA LEU A 191 -13.73 -15.77 -14.55
C LEU A 191 -14.98 -15.08 -14.00
N ALA A 192 -14.86 -13.86 -13.47
CA ALA A 192 -16.02 -13.07 -13.06
C ALA A 192 -16.89 -12.66 -14.25
N ASP A 193 -16.28 -12.40 -15.41
CA ASP A 193 -16.97 -11.97 -16.64
C ASP A 193 -17.56 -13.13 -17.44
N TYR A 194 -16.90 -14.29 -17.48
CA TYR A 194 -17.27 -15.42 -18.35
C TYR A 194 -17.69 -16.69 -17.61
N GLY A 195 -17.50 -16.78 -16.30
CA GLY A 195 -17.80 -17.99 -15.51
C GLY A 195 -17.03 -19.21 -16.00
N ALA A 196 -17.68 -20.37 -16.02
CA ALA A 196 -17.07 -21.63 -16.46
C ALA A 196 -16.59 -21.61 -17.93
N ALA A 197 -17.26 -20.85 -18.81
CA ALA A 197 -16.83 -20.69 -20.20
C ALA A 197 -15.47 -19.97 -20.33
N GLY A 198 -15.08 -19.21 -19.30
CA GLY A 198 -13.77 -18.56 -19.24
C GLY A 198 -12.60 -19.53 -19.09
N ILE A 199 -12.83 -20.78 -18.66
CA ILE A 199 -11.75 -21.78 -18.52
C ILE A 199 -11.13 -22.09 -19.89
N ASP A 200 -11.95 -22.20 -20.93
CA ASP A 200 -11.54 -22.59 -22.27
C ASP A 200 -11.27 -21.39 -23.20
N ALA A 201 -11.37 -20.17 -22.67
CA ALA A 201 -11.18 -18.93 -23.42
C ALA A 201 -9.93 -18.18 -22.93
N PRO A 202 -9.09 -17.66 -23.84
CA PRO A 202 -7.92 -16.88 -23.44
C PRO A 202 -8.34 -15.57 -22.79
N ILE A 203 -7.51 -15.09 -21.85
CA ILE A 203 -7.68 -13.79 -21.21
C ILE A 203 -7.26 -12.71 -22.23
N ALA A 204 -8.20 -11.83 -22.57
CA ALA A 204 -8.00 -10.75 -23.53
C ALA A 204 -7.23 -9.55 -22.96
N GLU A 205 -6.70 -8.73 -23.87
CA GLU A 205 -5.95 -7.51 -23.57
C GLU A 205 -6.66 -6.59 -22.55
N GLU A 206 -7.93 -6.27 -22.79
CA GLU A 206 -8.74 -5.38 -21.95
C GLU A 206 -8.83 -5.86 -20.49
N THR A 207 -8.94 -7.18 -20.27
CA THR A 207 -8.99 -7.77 -18.94
C THR A 207 -7.66 -7.59 -18.20
N VAL A 208 -6.53 -7.71 -18.91
CA VAL A 208 -5.20 -7.46 -18.33
C VAL A 208 -5.00 -5.98 -18.04
N GLU A 209 -5.49 -5.07 -18.89
CA GLU A 209 -5.43 -3.62 -18.61
C GLU A 209 -6.19 -3.23 -17.33
N ARG A 210 -7.40 -3.80 -17.14
CA ARG A 210 -8.18 -3.66 -15.90
C ARG A 210 -7.40 -4.20 -14.70
N ALA A 211 -6.77 -5.36 -14.82
CA ALA A 211 -5.94 -5.94 -13.77
C ALA A 211 -4.70 -5.08 -13.44
N CYS A 212 -4.02 -4.54 -14.45
CA CYS A 212 -2.89 -3.61 -14.27
C CYS A 212 -3.33 -2.33 -13.55
N THR A 213 -4.54 -1.84 -13.82
CA THR A 213 -5.10 -0.67 -13.12
C THR A 213 -5.29 -0.95 -11.63
N ILE A 214 -5.83 -2.12 -11.27
CA ILE A 214 -5.91 -2.58 -9.88
C ILE A 214 -4.50 -2.78 -9.28
N GLY A 215 -3.56 -3.31 -10.05
CA GLY A 215 -2.16 -3.46 -9.64
C GLY A 215 -1.52 -2.11 -9.23
N ARG A 216 -1.70 -1.06 -10.04
CA ARG A 216 -1.21 0.29 -9.73
C ARG A 216 -1.85 0.87 -8.46
N TYR A 217 -3.14 0.60 -8.24
CA TYR A 217 -3.81 0.94 -6.98
C TYR A 217 -3.13 0.26 -5.79
N PHE A 218 -2.84 -1.05 -5.88
CA PHE A 218 -2.17 -1.77 -4.80
C PHE A 218 -0.74 -1.33 -4.54
N ILE A 219 -0.01 -0.79 -5.52
CA ILE A 219 1.33 -0.22 -5.28
C ILE A 219 1.27 0.90 -4.24
N GLN A 220 0.35 1.86 -4.42
CA GLN A 220 0.24 3.01 -3.50
C GLN A 220 -0.15 2.58 -2.08
N HIS A 221 -1.00 1.57 -1.97
CA HIS A 221 -1.37 1.00 -0.67
C HIS A 221 -0.28 0.12 -0.05
N ALA A 222 0.52 -0.56 -0.86
CA ALA A 222 1.69 -1.30 -0.38
C ALA A 222 2.73 -0.33 0.18
N ILE A 223 3.04 0.78 -0.50
CA ILE A 223 3.93 1.82 0.04
C ILE A 223 3.44 2.25 1.43
N ALA A 224 2.17 2.65 1.54
CA ALA A 224 1.61 3.09 2.81
C ALA A 224 1.60 1.99 3.89
N ALA A 225 1.33 0.73 3.53
CA ALA A 225 1.34 -0.39 4.45
C ALA A 225 2.76 -0.75 4.94
N PHE A 226 3.74 -0.76 4.05
CA PHE A 226 5.13 -1.04 4.39
C PHE A 226 5.79 0.11 5.15
N ASP A 227 5.37 1.35 4.92
CA ASP A 227 5.73 2.48 5.78
C ASP A 227 5.22 2.29 7.20
N GLU A 228 3.97 1.82 7.38
CA GLU A 228 3.43 1.49 8.71
C GLU A 228 4.22 0.34 9.35
N MET A 229 4.63 -0.69 8.59
CA MET A 229 5.49 -1.78 9.09
C MET A 229 6.88 -1.27 9.50
N ARG A 230 7.45 -0.31 8.77
CA ARG A 230 8.77 0.27 9.08
C ARG A 230 8.70 1.38 10.12
N ALA A 231 7.52 1.79 10.54
CA ALA A 231 7.35 2.93 11.41
C ALA A 231 8.01 2.64 12.77
N ASP A 232 9.11 3.35 13.05
CA ASP A 232 9.75 3.33 14.37
C ASP A 232 8.68 3.71 15.42
N PRO A 233 8.37 2.84 16.39
CA PRO A 233 7.40 3.13 17.45
C PRO A 233 7.69 4.48 18.14
N THR A 234 8.96 4.84 18.25
CA THR A 234 9.45 6.13 18.74
C THR A 234 8.99 7.29 17.86
N LEU A 235 9.15 7.17 16.54
CA LEU A 235 8.78 8.20 15.57
C LEU A 235 7.25 8.35 15.48
N VAL A 236 6.50 7.23 15.53
CA VAL A 236 5.03 7.25 15.59
C VAL A 236 4.55 7.97 16.84
N LEU A 237 5.12 7.65 18.00
CA LEU A 237 4.81 8.31 19.25
C LEU A 237 5.15 9.81 19.22
N ALA A 238 6.32 10.17 18.67
CA ALA A 238 6.74 11.56 18.51
C ALA A 238 5.76 12.36 17.62
N ARG A 239 5.32 11.80 16.48
CA ARG A 239 4.30 12.43 15.61
C ARG A 239 2.97 12.62 16.35
N ARG A 240 2.52 11.62 17.12
CA ARG A 240 1.30 11.71 17.94
C ARG A 240 1.40 12.80 19.01
N MET A 241 2.53 12.91 19.69
CA MET A 241 2.82 13.98 20.65
C MET A 241 2.76 15.35 19.96
N LEU A 242 3.44 15.51 18.82
CA LEU A 242 3.45 16.76 18.04
C LEU A 242 2.04 17.16 17.60
N ALA A 243 1.26 16.22 17.06
CA ALA A 243 -0.13 16.47 16.68
C ALA A 243 -1.03 16.84 17.88
N ALA A 244 -0.75 16.30 19.07
CA ALA A 244 -1.48 16.65 20.29
C ALA A 244 -1.14 18.05 20.80
N ILE A 245 0.12 18.48 20.67
CA ILE A 245 0.60 19.83 20.96
C ILE A 245 -0.07 20.83 20.00
N GLN A 246 -0.02 20.54 18.69
CA GLN A 246 -0.59 21.38 17.63
C GLN A 246 -2.08 21.66 17.85
N ARG A 247 -2.88 20.61 18.09
CA ARG A 247 -4.33 20.73 18.33
C ARG A 247 -4.70 21.62 19.51
N ARG A 248 -3.79 21.79 20.48
CA ARG A 248 -4.03 22.57 21.71
C ARG A 248 -3.30 23.90 21.72
N SER A 249 -2.51 24.18 20.68
CA SER A 249 -1.65 25.36 20.56
C SER A 249 -0.84 25.64 21.84
N ALA A 250 -0.40 24.58 22.52
CA ALA A 250 0.25 24.68 23.81
C ALA A 250 1.67 25.25 23.65
N GLN A 251 1.98 26.34 24.35
CA GLN A 251 3.30 26.99 24.29
C GLN A 251 4.35 26.29 25.15
N VAL A 252 3.89 25.64 26.23
CA VAL A 252 4.73 24.90 27.18
C VAL A 252 4.00 23.62 27.55
N VAL A 253 4.71 22.49 27.49
CA VAL A 253 4.17 21.17 27.78
C VAL A 253 5.07 20.41 28.74
N SER A 254 4.49 19.64 29.65
CA SER A 254 5.22 18.65 30.44
C SER A 254 5.01 17.25 29.88
N GLU A 255 5.91 16.32 30.22
CA GLU A 255 5.73 14.90 29.90
C GLU A 255 4.36 14.39 30.41
N ARG A 256 3.92 14.86 31.58
CA ARG A 256 2.62 14.52 32.16
C ARG A 256 1.44 14.99 31.28
N ASP A 257 1.53 16.20 30.75
CA ASP A 257 0.46 16.77 29.90
C ASP A 257 0.32 15.95 28.61
N LEU A 258 1.43 15.64 27.96
CA LEU A 258 1.46 14.81 26.74
C LEU A 258 0.83 13.44 26.99
N MET A 259 1.14 12.80 28.12
CA MET A 259 0.55 11.51 28.48
C MET A 259 -0.94 11.60 28.79
N GLN A 260 -1.38 12.68 29.41
CA GLN A 260 -2.80 12.91 29.66
C GLN A 260 -3.58 13.13 28.35
N TRP A 261 -2.96 13.74 27.34
CA TRP A 261 -3.58 14.01 26.04
C TRP A 261 -3.62 12.81 25.11
N LEU A 262 -2.75 11.83 25.32
CA LEU A 262 -2.60 10.62 24.49
C LEU A 262 -3.31 9.38 25.08
N LYS A 263 -4.16 9.55 26.10
CA LYS A 263 -4.89 8.46 26.78
C LYS A 263 -5.48 7.45 25.78
N GLY A 264 -5.21 6.15 26.01
CA GLY A 264 -5.74 5.03 25.20
C GLY A 264 -4.70 4.03 24.71
N GLY A 265 -3.39 4.25 24.91
CA GLY A 265 -2.33 3.29 24.54
C GLY A 265 -1.40 2.97 25.70
N ARG A 266 -1.02 1.70 25.86
CA ARG A 266 0.15 1.30 26.66
C ARG A 266 1.39 1.67 25.84
N THR A 267 2.16 2.64 26.31
CA THR A 267 3.45 3.01 25.71
C THR A 267 4.53 2.77 26.74
N GLU A 268 5.64 2.15 26.34
CA GLU A 268 6.71 1.85 27.29
C GLU A 268 7.44 3.12 27.73
N ARG A 269 7.99 3.11 28.95
CA ARG A 269 8.68 4.29 29.51
C ARG A 269 9.89 4.70 28.69
N GLU A 270 10.57 3.73 28.10
CA GLU A 270 11.76 3.94 27.29
C GLU A 270 11.42 4.59 25.95
N GLU A 271 10.37 4.12 25.27
CA GLU A 271 9.87 4.72 24.02
C GLU A 271 9.45 6.17 24.21
N ARG A 272 8.81 6.50 25.35
CA ARG A 272 8.45 7.88 25.70
C ARG A 272 9.67 8.78 25.79
N ALA A 273 10.72 8.31 26.46
CA ALA A 273 11.95 9.06 26.62
C ALA A 273 12.61 9.29 25.25
N LYS A 274 12.71 8.23 24.42
CA LYS A 274 13.26 8.32 23.07
C LYS A 274 12.45 9.27 22.18
N ALA A 275 11.13 9.27 22.25
CA ALA A 275 10.27 10.16 21.46
C ALA A 275 10.40 11.63 21.89
N LEU A 276 10.54 11.89 23.20
CA LEU A 276 10.82 13.24 23.70
C LEU A 276 12.20 13.73 23.26
N ILE A 277 13.22 12.88 23.33
CA ILE A 277 14.57 13.18 22.82
C ILE A 277 14.49 13.52 21.33
N LEU A 278 13.81 12.70 20.53
CA LEU A 278 13.60 12.96 19.12
C LEU A 278 12.96 14.33 18.85
N LEU A 279 11.90 14.70 19.59
CA LEU A 279 11.27 16.01 19.42
C LEU A 279 12.20 17.17 19.83
N VAL A 280 13.11 16.96 20.77
CA VAL A 280 14.13 17.94 21.14
C VAL A 280 15.22 18.05 20.07
N ASP A 281 15.73 16.91 19.60
CA ASP A 281 16.81 16.83 18.61
C ASP A 281 16.40 17.46 17.28
N TYR A 282 15.16 17.22 16.84
CA TYR A 282 14.58 17.84 15.65
C TYR A 282 14.07 19.28 15.88
N GLY A 283 14.26 19.85 17.07
CA GLY A 283 13.95 21.25 17.37
C GLY A 283 12.46 21.56 17.45
N TRP A 284 11.60 20.58 17.72
CA TRP A 284 10.17 20.80 17.96
C TRP A 284 9.88 21.18 19.43
N LEU A 285 10.73 20.73 20.36
CA LEU A 285 10.66 21.00 21.79
C LEU A 285 12.01 21.50 22.32
N HIS A 286 11.98 22.40 23.31
CA HIS A 286 13.18 22.90 23.98
C HIS A 286 13.06 22.69 25.49
N PRO A 287 14.00 21.98 26.14
CA PRO A 287 13.97 21.77 27.59
C PRO A 287 13.98 23.12 28.34
N VAL A 288 12.99 23.32 29.22
CA VAL A 288 12.92 24.50 30.10
C VAL A 288 13.50 24.11 31.44
N ARG A 289 14.47 24.88 31.94
CA ARG A 289 14.96 24.72 33.31
C ARG A 289 13.83 25.06 34.27
N SER A 290 13.32 24.05 34.98
CA SER A 290 12.43 24.28 36.11
C SER A 290 13.21 25.01 37.21
N ALA A 291 12.70 26.15 37.68
CA ALA A 291 13.28 26.84 38.83
C ALA A 291 13.31 25.89 40.05
N PRO A 292 14.42 25.83 40.81
CA PRO A 292 14.48 25.00 42.00
C PRO A 292 13.43 25.50 43.01
N LYS A 293 12.50 24.62 43.41
CA LYS A 293 11.55 24.93 44.49
C LYS A 293 12.24 24.80 45.85
N SER A 294 12.10 25.82 46.68
CA SER A 294 12.33 25.77 48.12
C SER A 294 11.01 25.33 48.80
N GLY A 295 10.92 24.07 49.23
CA GLY A 295 9.76 23.56 49.99
C GLY A 295 9.55 22.04 49.90
N PRO A 296 8.84 21.42 50.86
CA PRO A 296 8.59 19.98 50.87
C PRO A 296 7.59 19.55 49.79
N GLY A 297 7.96 18.58 48.96
CA GLY A 297 7.11 18.01 47.89
C GLY A 297 7.92 17.38 46.73
N ARG A 298 7.26 16.59 45.87
CA ARG A 298 7.89 15.96 44.69
C ARG A 298 8.28 17.03 43.67
N LYS A 299 9.54 17.01 43.20
CA LYS A 299 10.04 17.93 42.17
C LYS A 299 9.14 17.90 40.92
N PRO A 300 8.84 19.06 40.29
CA PRO A 300 8.10 19.09 39.03
C PRO A 300 8.81 18.26 37.97
N GLY A 301 8.06 17.51 37.17
CA GLY A 301 8.61 16.79 36.03
C GLY A 301 9.20 17.73 34.96
N PRO A 302 9.99 17.20 34.02
CA PRO A 302 10.57 17.99 32.94
C PRO A 302 9.49 18.72 32.14
N ARG A 303 9.78 19.98 31.79
CA ARG A 303 8.93 20.85 30.97
C ARG A 303 9.68 21.26 29.71
N TYR A 304 8.92 21.47 28.64
CA TYR A 304 9.43 21.80 27.33
C TYR A 304 8.68 23.01 26.77
N ALA A 305 9.42 23.99 26.26
CA ALA A 305 8.88 25.06 25.44
C ALA A 305 8.68 24.52 24.03
N VAL A 306 7.56 24.86 23.40
CA VAL A 306 7.19 24.39 22.07
C VAL A 306 7.73 25.37 21.03
N ALA A 307 8.44 24.87 20.02
CA ALA A 307 8.98 25.72 18.97
C ALA A 307 7.85 26.38 18.16
N PRO A 308 7.98 27.64 17.70
CA PRO A 308 6.95 28.33 16.93
C PRO A 308 6.52 27.56 15.66
N GLN A 309 7.47 26.91 14.97
CA GLN A 309 7.18 26.05 13.83
C GLN A 309 6.30 24.83 14.18
N ALA A 310 6.37 24.36 15.42
CA ALA A 310 5.53 23.27 15.91
C ALA A 310 4.06 23.67 16.04
N LEU A 311 3.74 24.97 16.05
CA LEU A 311 2.38 25.50 16.24
C LEU A 311 1.69 25.87 14.92
N GLY A 312 2.30 25.55 13.77
CA GLY A 312 1.73 25.86 12.44
C GLY A 312 1.87 27.32 12.01
N ARG A 313 2.60 28.15 12.77
CA ARG A 313 3.00 29.49 12.30
C ARG A 313 4.31 29.34 11.52
N ARG A 314 4.26 29.51 10.20
CA ARG A 314 5.48 29.78 9.42
C ARG A 314 6.20 30.97 10.06
N PRO A 315 7.50 30.88 10.37
CA PRO A 315 8.29 32.08 10.62
C PRO A 315 8.13 33.00 9.40
N GLN A 316 7.83 34.28 9.63
CA GLN A 316 7.96 35.28 8.58
C GLN A 316 9.40 35.21 8.06
N ASP A 317 9.55 34.92 6.77
CA ASP A 317 10.82 34.99 6.09
C ASP A 317 11.36 36.43 6.23
N PRO A 318 12.54 36.65 6.84
CA PRO A 318 13.12 37.98 6.98
C PRO A 318 13.54 38.60 5.64
N ARG A 319 13.33 37.90 4.51
CA ARG A 319 13.57 38.41 3.15
C ARG A 319 12.40 39.15 2.51
N ASN A 320 11.23 39.22 3.16
CA ASN A 320 10.18 40.17 2.77
C ASN A 320 10.34 41.48 3.56
N LEU A 321 11.33 42.28 3.15
CA LEU A 321 11.26 43.72 3.36
C LEU A 321 10.28 44.27 2.32
N ASP A 322 9.16 44.82 2.79
CA ASP A 322 8.27 45.64 1.96
C ASP A 322 9.09 46.77 1.31
N PRO A 323 9.05 46.96 -0.02
CA PRO A 323 9.71 48.09 -0.68
C PRO A 323 8.95 49.42 -0.52
N ALA A 324 7.97 49.51 0.39
CA ALA A 324 7.02 50.62 0.44
C ALA A 324 7.07 51.42 1.75
N SER A 325 8.24 51.94 2.12
CA SER A 325 8.32 53.10 3.02
C SER A 325 9.65 53.85 2.93
N SER A 326 9.90 54.51 1.79
CA SER A 326 10.71 55.74 1.77
C SER A 326 10.51 56.48 0.44
N ASN A 327 9.61 57.46 0.47
CA ASN A 327 9.67 58.59 -0.45
C ASN A 327 11.04 59.26 -0.29
N THR A 328 11.82 59.45 -1.36
CA THR A 328 12.54 60.70 -1.70
C THR A 328 13.05 60.65 -3.16
N THR A 329 12.62 61.66 -3.93
CA THR A 329 13.17 62.25 -5.18
C THR A 329 13.16 61.49 -6.53
N TRP A 330 12.18 61.88 -7.36
CA TRP A 330 12.32 62.44 -8.71
C TRP A 330 13.67 62.27 -9.45
N ASN A 331 13.65 61.66 -10.64
CA ASN A 331 13.94 62.41 -11.87
C ASN A 331 13.42 61.71 -13.16
N HIS A 332 13.17 62.57 -14.14
CA HIS A 332 12.52 62.46 -15.43
C HIS A 332 12.91 61.31 -16.39
N SER A 333 11.87 60.84 -17.10
CA SER A 333 11.74 60.80 -18.57
C SER A 333 11.60 59.43 -19.26
N GLN A 334 10.58 59.39 -20.15
CA GLN A 334 10.39 58.53 -21.34
C GLN A 334 9.72 57.16 -21.17
N ASN A 335 8.42 57.16 -21.43
CA ASN A 335 7.65 56.11 -22.13
C ASN A 335 7.82 56.34 -23.66
N PRO A 336 7.39 55.50 -24.65
CA PRO A 336 6.77 54.16 -24.61
C PRO A 336 7.23 53.17 -25.73
N ARG A 337 6.52 52.01 -25.82
CA ARG A 337 6.24 51.09 -26.97
C ARG A 337 6.89 49.71 -26.81
N ILE A 338 6.14 48.65 -26.49
CA ILE A 338 5.17 47.87 -27.30
C ILE A 338 5.75 47.40 -28.65
N GLY A 339 5.87 46.07 -28.80
CA GLY A 339 6.06 45.37 -30.07
C GLY A 339 5.81 43.87 -29.92
N ARG A 340 4.61 43.43 -30.33
CA ARG A 340 4.29 42.03 -30.68
C ARG A 340 5.19 41.56 -31.83
N PHE A 341 5.42 40.26 -31.94
CA PHE A 341 5.80 39.63 -33.21
C PHE A 341 4.83 38.47 -33.50
N GLU A 342 4.11 38.63 -34.62
CA GLU A 342 3.38 37.62 -35.40
C GLU A 342 4.15 37.39 -36.72
N GLY A 343 3.86 36.24 -37.37
CA GLY A 343 4.15 35.95 -38.80
C GLY A 343 5.44 35.17 -39.04
N SER A 344 5.55 34.23 -39.98
CA SER A 344 4.71 33.83 -41.14
C SER A 344 5.15 32.41 -41.56
N GLU A 345 4.27 31.50 -41.99
CA GLU A 345 3.89 31.24 -43.40
C GLU A 345 5.02 31.36 -44.43
N ASP A 346 5.24 30.28 -45.18
CA ASP A 346 5.27 30.33 -46.65
C ASP A 346 5.02 28.95 -47.30
N GLU A 347 4.21 29.03 -48.36
CA GLU A 347 3.68 27.98 -49.23
C GLU A 347 4.64 27.57 -50.37
N ASN A 348 4.39 26.36 -50.92
CA ASN A 348 4.33 25.96 -52.34
C ASN A 348 4.88 24.52 -52.47
N GLY A 349 4.26 23.55 -53.13
CA GLY A 349 3.22 23.59 -54.16
C GLY A 349 3.72 22.75 -55.35
N GLY A 350 2.94 21.75 -55.79
CA GLY A 350 2.99 21.29 -57.19
C GLY A 350 3.17 19.78 -57.48
N THR A 351 2.04 19.13 -57.74
CA THR A 351 1.73 18.28 -58.93
C THR A 351 2.53 17.01 -59.29
N GLY A 352 1.79 15.89 -59.40
CA GLY A 352 1.71 15.13 -60.65
C GLY A 352 2.04 13.62 -60.60
N GLY A 353 1.11 12.78 -61.08
CA GLY A 353 1.49 11.61 -61.92
C GLY A 353 1.13 10.19 -61.44
N THR A 354 -0.06 9.77 -61.87
CA THR A 354 -0.58 8.42 -62.18
C THR A 354 0.43 7.34 -62.61
N THR A 355 0.29 6.10 -62.12
CA THR A 355 0.23 4.82 -62.90
C THR A 355 -0.09 3.62 -61.99
N GLY A 356 -0.96 2.72 -62.47
CA GLY A 356 -1.44 1.51 -61.78
C GLY A 356 -0.53 0.26 -61.90
N PRO A 357 -1.10 -0.97 -61.89
CA PRO A 357 -0.74 -2.03 -60.94
C PRO A 357 0.11 -3.18 -61.55
N SER A 358 0.70 -4.02 -60.70
CA SER A 358 1.29 -5.31 -61.12
C SER A 358 1.02 -6.43 -60.10
N GLU A 359 0.46 -7.50 -60.63
CA GLU A 359 0.19 -8.82 -60.05
C GLU A 359 1.45 -9.66 -59.76
N GLY A 360 1.25 -10.80 -59.09
CA GLY A 360 2.13 -11.98 -59.07
C GLY A 360 2.66 -12.28 -57.67
N GLY A 361 2.09 -13.22 -56.91
CA GLY A 361 2.24 -14.68 -57.09
C GLY A 361 3.32 -15.15 -56.08
N GLY A 362 3.02 -15.88 -55.01
CA GLY A 362 2.61 -17.29 -54.96
C GLY A 362 3.67 -18.05 -54.13
N GLY A 363 3.27 -19.10 -53.40
CA GLY A 363 4.22 -20.11 -52.89
C GLY A 363 4.12 -20.46 -51.41
N LEU A 364 3.56 -21.65 -51.16
CA LEU A 364 3.59 -22.44 -49.94
C LEU A 364 5.00 -22.75 -49.42
N SER A 365 5.16 -22.78 -48.10
CA SER A 365 5.72 -23.89 -47.29
C SER A 365 5.50 -23.61 -45.81
#